data_AF-A0A950A5R0-F1
#
_entry.id   AF-A0A950A5R0-F1
#
_cell.length_a   1.000
_cell.length_b   1.000
_cell.length_c   1.000
_cell.angle_alpha   90.00
_cell.angle_beta   90.00
_cell.angle_gamma   90.00
#
_symmetry.space_group_name_H-M   'P 1'
#
loop_
_entity.id
_entity.type
_entity.pdbx_description
1 polymer ?
#
loop_
_entity_poly.entity_id
_entity_poly.type
_entity_poly.pdbx_seq_one_letter_code
_entity_poly.pdbx_strand_id
1 'polypeptide(L)'
;SSGIDLHCTATDADRAAIVDLTDLSSADEIRDAMRASSRLPWLAGGPVRFRGMRLLDATLAEAIPLHLACSGGATDVLVLMTRPEGVLHAGLSPLVARLTDRYLHALNPALVSLRETRSPRYDAMCSSLADWAADGDREPAVCAIRPGAGALVVSQMESRVSVLRTGASQGLRSAWMALAGEDPELIGTLRAYPAVVGAAEAADPVAGASSENGGTRGAARIGW
;
A
#
# COMPACT_ATOMS: atom_id res chain seq x y z
N SER A 1 2.96 16.07 -11.83
CA SER A 1 1.73 15.28 -11.69
C SER A 1 1.60 14.39 -12.92
N SER A 2 1.25 13.10 -12.75
CA SER A 2 1.07 12.13 -13.85
C SER A 2 -0.27 12.26 -14.58
N GLY A 3 -1.14 13.20 -14.18
CA GLY A 3 -2.50 13.34 -14.72
C GLY A 3 -3.46 12.23 -14.28
N ILE A 4 -3.03 11.40 -13.32
CA ILE A 4 -3.83 10.33 -12.72
C ILE A 4 -4.12 10.75 -11.29
N ASP A 5 -5.40 10.85 -10.93
CA ASP A 5 -5.82 11.17 -9.58
C ASP A 5 -5.51 10.01 -8.64
N LEU A 6 -4.87 10.33 -7.52
CA LEU A 6 -4.46 9.35 -6.51
C LEU A 6 -5.40 9.41 -5.32
N HIS A 7 -6.06 8.29 -5.06
CA HIS A 7 -6.87 8.07 -3.87
C HIS A 7 -6.12 7.11 -2.95
N CYS A 8 -5.88 7.53 -1.71
CA CYS A 8 -5.40 6.65 -0.65
C CYS A 8 -6.54 6.43 0.33
N THR A 9 -6.82 5.20 0.74
CA THR A 9 -7.83 4.96 1.78
C THR A 9 -7.18 4.77 3.14
N ALA A 10 -7.87 5.08 4.21
CA ALA A 10 -7.40 4.86 5.58
C ALA A 10 -8.55 4.60 6.54
N THR A 11 -8.26 4.05 7.72
CA THR A 11 -9.25 3.92 8.80
C THR A 11 -9.15 5.13 9.73
N ASP A 12 -10.22 5.92 9.84
CA ASP A 12 -10.35 6.94 10.88
C ASP A 12 -10.48 6.26 12.25
N ALA A 13 -9.49 6.46 13.11
CA ALA A 13 -9.43 5.85 14.43
C ALA A 13 -10.53 6.37 15.38
N ASP A 14 -10.98 7.61 15.19
CA ASP A 14 -12.02 8.23 16.01
C ASP A 14 -13.41 7.76 15.59
N ARG A 15 -13.64 7.62 14.29
CA ARG A 15 -14.95 7.19 13.75
C ARG A 15 -15.08 5.69 13.53
N ALA A 16 -13.96 4.95 13.57
CA ALA A 16 -13.88 3.54 13.18
C ALA A 16 -14.52 3.28 11.80
N ALA A 17 -14.17 4.11 10.82
CA ALA A 17 -14.72 4.06 9.48
C ALA A 17 -13.62 4.25 8.43
N ILE A 18 -13.86 3.72 7.23
CA ILE A 18 -13.01 3.98 6.06
C ILE A 18 -13.18 5.44 5.64
N VAL A 19 -12.08 6.07 5.24
CA VAL A 19 -12.06 7.42 4.66
C VAL A 19 -11.23 7.41 3.38
N ASP A 20 -11.66 8.23 2.41
CA ASP A 20 -10.95 8.48 1.17
C ASP A 20 -10.06 9.73 1.31
N LEU A 21 -8.76 9.58 1.05
CA LEU A 21 -7.77 10.65 1.04
C LEU A 21 -7.48 11.00 -0.42
N THR A 22 -8.17 12.02 -0.88
CA THR A 22 -8.16 12.55 -2.25
C THR A 22 -7.66 14.00 -2.26
N ASP A 23 -7.59 14.63 -3.44
CA ASP A 23 -7.10 15.99 -3.66
C ASP A 23 -5.70 16.19 -3.08
N LEU A 24 -4.81 15.22 -3.37
CA LEU A 24 -3.44 15.21 -2.88
C LEU A 24 -2.58 16.08 -3.81
N SER A 25 -2.22 17.28 -3.33
CA SER A 25 -1.68 18.35 -4.18
C SER A 25 -0.15 18.46 -4.15
N SER A 26 0.49 17.84 -3.17
CA SER A 26 1.94 17.93 -2.96
C SER A 26 2.59 16.57 -2.68
N ALA A 27 3.90 16.46 -2.91
CA ALA A 27 4.65 15.25 -2.65
C ALA A 27 4.60 14.85 -1.16
N ASP A 28 4.56 15.82 -0.25
CA ASP A 28 4.47 15.57 1.19
C ASP A 28 3.06 15.10 1.59
N GLU A 29 2.00 15.71 1.05
CA GLU A 29 0.63 15.21 1.26
C GLU A 29 0.47 13.77 0.75
N ILE A 30 0.99 13.46 -0.43
CA ILE A 30 0.96 12.11 -0.99
C ILE A 30 1.71 11.14 -0.07
N ARG A 31 2.89 11.52 0.41
CA ARG A 31 3.69 10.69 1.33
C ARG A 31 2.94 10.42 2.63
N ASP A 32 2.30 11.43 3.21
CA ASP A 32 1.58 11.29 4.47
C ASP A 32 0.28 10.52 4.32
N ALA A 33 -0.44 10.69 3.20
CA ALA A 33 -1.62 9.88 2.86
C ALA A 33 -1.25 8.40 2.68
N MET A 34 -0.17 8.09 1.96
CA MET A 34 0.33 6.72 1.83
C MET A 34 0.75 6.13 3.17
N ARG A 35 1.45 6.91 4.01
CA ARG A 35 1.84 6.50 5.38
C ARG A 35 0.62 6.20 6.25
N ALA A 36 -0.43 7.00 6.16
CA ALA A 36 -1.69 6.77 6.86
C ALA A 36 -2.37 5.48 6.37
N SER A 37 -2.43 5.28 5.05
CA SER A 37 -3.06 4.12 4.40
C SER A 37 -2.42 2.78 4.80
N SER A 38 -1.11 2.78 5.07
CA SER A 38 -0.35 1.58 5.45
C SER A 38 -0.02 1.50 6.95
N ARG A 39 -0.74 2.24 7.81
CA ARG A 39 -0.36 2.42 9.21
C ARG A 39 -0.81 1.27 10.12
N LEU A 40 -0.05 0.18 10.11
CA LEU A 40 -0.38 -1.01 10.91
C LEU A 40 -0.51 -0.68 12.42
N PRO A 41 -1.63 -1.07 13.06
CA PRO A 41 -1.84 -0.85 14.50
C PRO A 41 -0.70 -1.41 15.35
N TRP A 42 -0.19 -0.59 16.27
CA TRP A 42 0.93 -0.86 17.18
C TRP A 42 2.30 -1.13 16.51
N LEU A 43 2.37 -1.94 15.46
CA LEU A 43 3.62 -2.37 14.82
C LEU A 43 4.38 -1.22 14.17
N ALA A 44 3.67 -0.30 13.52
CA ALA A 44 4.32 0.85 12.89
C ALA A 44 4.42 2.06 13.85
N GLY A 45 3.84 2.01 15.08
CA GLY A 45 3.63 3.13 16.04
C GLY A 45 2.18 3.66 16.13
N GLY A 46 1.97 4.91 16.59
CA GLY A 46 0.65 5.56 16.74
C GLY A 46 -0.07 5.97 15.44
N PRO A 47 -1.38 6.31 15.47
CA PRO A 47 -2.09 6.79 14.28
C PRO A 47 -1.41 7.99 13.63
N VAL A 48 -1.43 8.06 12.29
CA VAL A 48 -0.91 9.21 11.53
C VAL A 48 -1.92 10.35 11.62
N ARG A 49 -1.45 11.58 11.89
CA ARG A 49 -2.30 12.76 11.82
C ARG A 49 -2.33 13.29 10.40
N PHE A 50 -3.52 13.38 9.81
CA PHE A 50 -3.70 13.91 8.46
C PHE A 50 -5.01 14.69 8.39
N ARG A 51 -4.94 15.97 7.98
CA ARG A 51 -6.10 16.88 7.87
C ARG A 51 -7.04 16.85 9.10
N GLY A 52 -6.46 16.83 10.30
CA GLY A 52 -7.18 16.80 11.58
C GLY A 52 -7.69 15.42 12.04
N MET A 53 -7.56 14.39 11.20
CA MET A 53 -7.94 13.01 11.54
C MET A 53 -6.77 12.22 12.12
N ARG A 54 -7.07 11.16 12.89
CA ARG A 54 -6.11 10.16 13.37
C ARG A 54 -6.32 8.87 12.56
N LEU A 55 -5.36 8.54 11.71
CA LEU A 55 -5.55 7.50 10.69
C LEU A 55 -4.68 6.26 10.95
N LEU A 56 -5.30 5.10 10.70
CA LEU A 56 -4.70 3.78 10.72
C LEU A 56 -4.82 3.12 9.33
N ASP A 57 -4.14 1.98 9.16
CA ASP A 57 -4.18 1.18 7.95
C ASP A 57 -5.62 0.94 7.43
N ALA A 58 -5.81 1.08 6.12
CA ALA A 58 -7.12 0.93 5.49
C ALA A 58 -7.73 -0.46 5.71
N THR A 59 -6.91 -1.51 5.69
CA THR A 59 -7.38 -2.90 5.75
C THR A 59 -8.05 -3.27 7.07
N LEU A 60 -7.94 -2.41 8.09
CA LEU A 60 -8.73 -2.51 9.31
C LEU A 60 -10.21 -2.26 9.02
N ALA A 61 -10.56 -1.15 8.37
CA ALA A 61 -11.93 -0.84 7.99
C ALA A 61 -12.35 -1.50 6.68
N GLU A 62 -11.53 -1.51 5.65
CA GLU A 62 -11.85 -2.11 4.35
C GLU A 62 -10.59 -2.42 3.54
N ALA A 63 -10.43 -3.67 3.13
CA ALA A 63 -9.25 -4.12 2.40
C ALA A 63 -9.33 -3.85 0.89
N ILE A 64 -10.54 -3.84 0.31
CA ILE A 64 -10.79 -3.57 -1.11
C ILE A 64 -11.87 -2.48 -1.15
N PRO A 65 -11.50 -1.19 -1.28
CA PRO A 65 -12.42 -0.06 -1.16
C PRO A 65 -13.30 0.14 -2.41
N LEU A 66 -13.97 -0.92 -2.88
CA LEU A 66 -14.77 -0.89 -4.10
C LEU A 66 -15.93 0.11 -3.98
N HIS A 67 -16.54 0.22 -2.79
CA HIS A 67 -17.65 1.15 -2.58
C HIS A 67 -17.25 2.61 -2.83
N LEU A 68 -16.01 3.00 -2.51
CA LEU A 68 -15.51 4.35 -2.77
C LEU A 68 -15.41 4.61 -4.27
N ALA A 69 -14.85 3.67 -5.04
CA ALA A 69 -14.79 3.76 -6.49
C ALA A 69 -16.20 3.89 -7.11
N CYS A 70 -17.16 3.06 -6.66
CA CYS A 70 -18.54 3.14 -7.13
C CYS A 70 -19.20 4.48 -6.77
N SER A 71 -19.03 4.95 -5.52
CA SER A 71 -19.59 6.23 -5.09
C SER A 71 -18.96 7.45 -5.77
N GLY A 72 -17.72 7.31 -6.24
CA GLY A 72 -17.00 8.30 -7.04
C GLY A 72 -17.45 8.34 -8.51
N GLY A 73 -18.40 7.48 -8.92
CA GLY A 73 -18.93 7.47 -10.28
C GLY A 73 -18.07 6.71 -11.28
N ALA A 74 -17.17 5.83 -10.83
CA ALA A 74 -16.45 4.94 -11.74
C ALA A 74 -17.43 4.03 -12.48
N THR A 75 -17.30 3.94 -13.80
CA THR A 75 -18.09 3.03 -14.67
C THR A 75 -17.41 1.67 -14.85
N ASP A 76 -16.08 1.67 -14.79
CA ASP A 76 -15.22 0.51 -15.01
C ASP A 76 -14.20 0.45 -13.88
N VAL A 77 -14.15 -0.67 -13.16
CA VAL A 77 -13.27 -0.85 -12.01
C VAL A 77 -12.36 -2.06 -12.23
N LEU A 78 -11.06 -1.80 -12.30
CA LEU A 78 -10.03 -2.83 -12.26
C LEU A 78 -9.56 -3.03 -10.82
N VAL A 79 -9.80 -4.21 -10.25
CA VAL A 79 -9.37 -4.59 -8.90
C VAL A 79 -8.18 -5.53 -8.98
N LEU A 80 -7.03 -5.09 -8.45
CA LEU A 80 -5.82 -5.91 -8.36
C LEU A 80 -5.68 -6.52 -6.97
N MET A 81 -5.63 -7.84 -6.91
CA MET A 81 -5.52 -8.59 -5.66
C MET A 81 -4.24 -9.40 -5.64
N THR A 82 -3.62 -9.51 -4.47
CA THR A 82 -2.34 -10.22 -4.29
C THR A 82 -2.50 -11.62 -3.71
N ARG A 83 -3.66 -11.94 -3.14
CA ARG A 83 -3.95 -13.27 -2.59
C ARG A 83 -4.41 -14.21 -3.70
N PRO A 84 -3.83 -15.41 -3.81
CA PRO A 84 -4.27 -16.39 -4.80
C PRO A 84 -5.72 -16.83 -4.61
N GLU A 85 -6.32 -17.28 -5.70
CA GLU A 85 -7.61 -17.96 -5.69
C GLU A 85 -7.64 -19.16 -4.74
N GLY A 86 -8.75 -19.30 -4.01
CA GLY A 86 -8.99 -20.39 -3.06
C GLY A 86 -8.25 -20.26 -1.74
N VAL A 87 -7.45 -19.20 -1.53
CA VAL A 87 -6.73 -18.98 -0.27
C VAL A 87 -7.52 -18.03 0.62
N LEU A 88 -7.94 -18.50 1.79
CA LEU A 88 -8.66 -17.70 2.78
C LEU A 88 -7.74 -16.70 3.51
N HIS A 89 -8.31 -15.63 4.05
CA HIS A 89 -7.56 -14.68 4.87
C HIS A 89 -7.30 -15.24 6.27
N ALA A 90 -6.06 -15.62 6.55
CA ALA A 90 -5.65 -15.99 7.89
C ALA A 90 -5.74 -14.79 8.85
N GLY A 91 -6.35 -15.01 10.02
CA GLY A 91 -6.34 -14.05 11.11
C GLY A 91 -4.96 -13.91 11.77
N LEU A 92 -4.85 -12.94 12.66
CA LEU A 92 -3.66 -12.79 13.51
C LEU A 92 -3.55 -13.97 14.50
N SER A 93 -2.33 -14.31 14.90
CA SER A 93 -2.13 -15.30 15.97
C SER A 93 -2.77 -14.79 17.29
N PRO A 94 -3.23 -15.67 18.20
CA PRO A 94 -3.99 -15.25 19.38
C PRO A 94 -3.26 -14.24 20.26
N LEU A 95 -1.93 -14.36 20.40
CA LEU A 95 -1.13 -13.42 21.17
C LEU A 95 -1.08 -12.03 20.50
N VAL A 96 -0.83 -11.99 19.19
CA VAL A 96 -0.77 -10.74 18.42
C VAL A 96 -2.14 -10.09 18.36
N ALA A 97 -3.21 -10.89 18.20
CA ALA A 97 -4.58 -10.41 18.24
C ALA A 97 -4.89 -9.72 19.58
N ARG A 98 -4.59 -10.34 20.72
CA ARG A 98 -4.82 -9.76 22.06
C ARG A 98 -4.07 -8.44 22.28
N LEU A 99 -2.81 -8.37 21.84
CA LEU A 99 -2.02 -7.13 21.95
C LEU A 99 -2.59 -6.03 21.06
N THR A 100 -2.99 -6.39 19.84
CA THR A 100 -3.63 -5.48 18.89
C THR A 100 -4.96 -4.97 19.46
N ASP A 101 -5.78 -5.85 20.03
CA ASP A 101 -7.08 -5.50 20.62
C ASP A 101 -6.94 -4.55 21.81
N ARG A 102 -5.97 -4.79 22.69
CA ARG A 102 -5.69 -3.87 23.80
C ARG A 102 -5.30 -2.48 23.29
N TYR A 103 -4.46 -2.41 22.26
CA TYR A 103 -4.06 -1.14 21.65
C TYR A 103 -5.23 -0.43 20.98
N LEU A 104 -6.00 -1.14 20.16
CA LEU A 104 -7.15 -0.59 19.45
C LEU A 104 -8.25 -0.13 20.42
N HIS A 105 -8.54 -0.92 21.46
CA HIS A 105 -9.51 -0.56 22.48
C HIS A 105 -9.15 0.74 23.22
N ALA A 106 -7.86 1.01 23.43
CA ALA A 106 -7.40 2.25 24.05
C ALA A 106 -7.60 3.48 23.14
N LEU A 107 -7.66 3.29 21.81
CA LEU A 107 -7.94 4.35 20.85
C LEU A 107 -9.44 4.56 20.65
N ASN A 108 -10.15 3.47 20.36
CA ASN A 108 -11.59 3.41 20.15
C ASN A 108 -12.04 1.94 20.17
N PRO A 109 -12.92 1.52 21.10
CA PRO A 109 -13.41 0.15 21.19
C PRO A 109 -14.01 -0.41 19.88
N ALA A 110 -14.62 0.42 19.04
CA ALA A 110 -15.19 -0.02 17.76
C ALA A 110 -14.14 -0.56 16.77
N LEU A 111 -12.87 -0.16 16.92
CA LEU A 111 -11.76 -0.68 16.10
C LEU A 111 -11.47 -2.16 16.37
N VAL A 112 -11.78 -2.66 17.58
CA VAL A 112 -11.65 -4.09 17.91
C VAL A 112 -12.58 -4.91 17.04
N SER A 113 -13.84 -4.49 16.91
CA SER A 113 -14.83 -5.15 16.07
C SER A 113 -14.42 -5.15 14.59
N LEU A 114 -13.82 -4.07 14.09
CA LEU A 114 -13.25 -4.03 12.74
C LEU A 114 -12.15 -5.08 12.55
N ARG A 115 -11.22 -5.21 13.52
CA ARG A 115 -10.15 -6.20 13.46
C ARG A 115 -10.66 -7.63 13.57
N GLU A 116 -11.64 -7.89 14.43
CA GLU A 116 -12.26 -9.22 14.60
C GLU A 116 -12.94 -9.70 13.33
N THR A 117 -13.67 -8.81 12.67
CA THR A 117 -14.43 -9.12 11.46
C THR A 117 -13.62 -9.00 10.18
N ARG A 118 -12.35 -8.58 10.24
CA ARG A 118 -11.50 -8.33 9.06
C ARG A 118 -11.41 -9.54 8.13
N SER A 119 -11.06 -10.72 8.64
CA SER A 119 -10.93 -11.91 7.77
C SER A 119 -12.25 -12.33 7.12
N PRO A 120 -13.36 -12.51 7.88
CA PRO A 120 -14.64 -12.81 7.27
C PRO A 120 -15.11 -11.77 6.25
N ARG A 121 -14.91 -10.47 6.53
CA ARG A 121 -15.28 -9.39 5.60
C ARG A 121 -14.44 -9.42 4.33
N TYR A 122 -13.15 -9.69 4.44
CA TYR A 122 -12.29 -9.84 3.26
C TYR A 122 -12.72 -11.03 2.39
N ASP A 123 -12.95 -12.20 3.01
CA ASP A 123 -13.34 -13.40 2.27
C ASP A 123 -14.72 -13.24 1.61
N ALA A 124 -15.69 -12.64 2.32
CA ALA A 124 -17.00 -12.29 1.76
C ALA A 124 -16.86 -11.30 0.59
N MET A 125 -16.02 -10.28 0.73
CA MET A 125 -15.77 -9.31 -0.34
C MET A 125 -15.14 -9.98 -1.57
N CYS A 126 -14.21 -10.92 -1.38
CA CYS A 126 -13.64 -11.68 -2.50
C CYS A 126 -14.70 -12.52 -3.23
N SER A 127 -15.65 -13.14 -2.50
CA SER A 127 -16.76 -13.88 -3.10
C SER A 127 -17.68 -12.95 -3.89
N SER A 128 -18.12 -11.85 -3.27
CA SER A 128 -18.99 -10.87 -3.94
C SER A 128 -18.32 -10.25 -5.16
N LEU A 129 -17.01 -10.04 -5.14
CA LEU A 129 -16.24 -9.52 -6.25
C LEU A 129 -16.17 -10.51 -7.42
N ALA A 130 -16.02 -11.81 -7.13
CA ALA A 130 -16.05 -12.85 -8.15
C ALA A 130 -17.42 -12.95 -8.82
N ASP A 131 -18.50 -12.90 -8.02
CA ASP A 131 -19.88 -12.89 -8.53
C ASP A 131 -20.14 -11.64 -9.39
N TRP A 132 -19.64 -10.48 -8.95
CA TRP A 132 -19.77 -9.23 -9.70
C TRP A 132 -19.01 -9.27 -11.02
N ALA A 133 -17.76 -9.76 -11.02
CA ALA A 133 -16.95 -9.85 -12.23
C ALA A 133 -17.48 -10.89 -13.25
N ALA A 134 -18.27 -11.87 -12.80
CA ALA A 134 -18.93 -12.84 -13.67
C ALA A 134 -20.21 -12.29 -14.33
N ASP A 135 -20.79 -11.23 -13.77
CA ASP A 135 -21.99 -10.58 -14.27
C ASP A 135 -21.63 -9.43 -15.23
N GLY A 136 -21.60 -9.75 -16.53
CA GLY A 136 -21.21 -8.80 -17.58
C GLY A 136 -22.18 -7.64 -17.78
N ASP A 137 -23.40 -7.72 -17.23
CA ASP A 137 -24.43 -6.67 -17.36
C ASP A 137 -24.49 -5.77 -16.12
N ARG A 138 -23.68 -6.05 -15.09
CA ARG A 138 -23.70 -5.30 -13.83
C ARG A 138 -22.88 -4.03 -13.94
N GLU A 139 -23.46 -2.93 -13.45
CA GLU A 139 -22.78 -1.62 -13.37
C GLU A 139 -22.36 -1.26 -11.92
N PRO A 140 -21.16 -0.67 -11.74
CA PRO A 140 -20.08 -0.59 -12.72
C PRO A 140 -19.54 -1.96 -13.14
N ALA A 141 -18.94 -2.01 -14.33
CA ALA A 141 -18.21 -3.17 -14.81
C ALA A 141 -16.99 -3.41 -13.93
N VAL A 142 -16.80 -4.64 -13.45
CA VAL A 142 -15.70 -4.97 -12.55
C VAL A 142 -14.82 -6.06 -13.15
N CYS A 143 -13.53 -5.78 -13.29
CA CYS A 143 -12.51 -6.76 -13.64
C CYS A 143 -11.64 -7.02 -12.41
N ALA A 144 -11.72 -8.23 -11.84
CA ALA A 144 -10.91 -8.63 -10.69
C ALA A 144 -9.75 -9.52 -11.14
N ILE A 145 -8.51 -9.06 -10.95
CA ILE A 145 -7.29 -9.79 -11.30
C ILE A 145 -6.60 -10.27 -10.04
N ARG A 146 -6.33 -11.58 -9.97
CA ARG A 146 -5.57 -12.21 -8.89
C ARG A 146 -4.71 -13.37 -9.41
N PRO A 147 -3.66 -13.78 -8.66
CA PRO A 147 -2.97 -15.03 -8.94
C PRO A 147 -3.94 -16.23 -8.93
N GLY A 148 -3.79 -17.12 -9.90
CA GLY A 148 -4.64 -18.32 -10.03
C GLY A 148 -4.45 -19.32 -8.89
N ALA A 149 -5.34 -20.32 -8.82
CA ALA A 149 -5.28 -21.37 -7.80
C ALA A 149 -3.91 -22.09 -7.81
N GLY A 150 -3.36 -22.34 -6.62
CA GLY A 150 -2.04 -22.97 -6.46
C GLY A 150 -0.85 -22.02 -6.66
N ALA A 151 -1.08 -20.73 -6.96
CA ALA A 151 -0.02 -19.73 -6.95
C ALA A 151 0.61 -19.56 -5.56
N LEU A 152 1.81 -18.99 -5.54
CA LEU A 152 2.60 -18.82 -4.33
C LEU A 152 1.95 -17.82 -3.38
N VAL A 153 1.66 -18.25 -2.15
CA VAL A 153 1.21 -17.34 -1.09
C VAL A 153 2.42 -16.63 -0.51
N VAL A 154 2.56 -15.33 -0.81
CA VAL A 154 3.61 -14.48 -0.25
C VAL A 154 3.20 -14.01 1.14
N SER A 155 4.05 -14.27 2.15
CA SER A 155 3.78 -13.83 3.52
C SER A 155 3.93 -12.31 3.66
N GLN A 156 3.22 -11.71 4.61
CA GLN A 156 3.23 -10.25 4.83
C GLN A 156 4.63 -9.69 5.13
N MET A 157 5.50 -10.47 5.78
CA MET A 157 6.87 -10.08 6.14
C MET A 157 7.92 -10.76 5.25
N GLU A 158 7.53 -11.28 4.09
CA GLU A 158 8.48 -11.91 3.16
C GLU A 158 9.49 -10.88 2.64
N SER A 159 10.76 -11.27 2.61
CA SER A 159 11.87 -10.41 2.15
C SER A 159 12.83 -11.13 1.20
N ARG A 160 12.65 -12.45 0.99
CA ARG A 160 13.49 -13.21 0.05
C ARG A 160 13.16 -12.78 -1.37
N VAL A 161 14.16 -12.20 -2.04
CA VAL A 161 14.06 -11.72 -3.42
C VAL A 161 13.50 -12.77 -4.37
N SER A 162 13.89 -14.05 -4.20
CA SER A 162 13.39 -15.15 -5.03
C SER A 162 11.88 -15.34 -4.90
N VAL A 163 11.34 -15.28 -3.68
CA VAL A 163 9.91 -15.43 -3.41
C VAL A 163 9.14 -14.23 -3.95
N LEU A 164 9.63 -13.02 -3.69
CA LEU A 164 9.02 -11.78 -4.18
C LEU A 164 9.01 -11.73 -5.71
N ARG A 165 10.11 -12.13 -6.36
CA ARG A 165 10.19 -12.19 -7.83
C ARG A 165 9.21 -13.20 -8.40
N THR A 166 9.11 -14.39 -7.82
CA THR A 166 8.14 -15.40 -8.25
C THR A 166 6.71 -14.90 -8.10
N GLY A 167 6.37 -14.29 -6.96
CA GLY A 167 5.05 -13.70 -6.74
C GLY A 167 4.72 -12.58 -7.74
N ALA A 168 5.68 -11.69 -8.00
CA ALA A 168 5.53 -10.62 -8.99
C ALA A 168 5.33 -11.19 -10.41
N SER A 169 6.08 -12.22 -10.79
CA SER A 169 5.93 -12.89 -12.08
C SER A 169 4.55 -13.57 -12.22
N GLN A 170 4.06 -14.24 -11.16
CA GLN A 170 2.71 -14.81 -11.18
C GLN A 170 1.62 -13.73 -11.29
N GLY A 171 1.76 -12.61 -10.57
CA GLY A 171 0.85 -11.48 -10.69
C GLY A 171 0.85 -10.84 -12.08
N LEU A 172 2.02 -10.64 -12.68
CA LEU A 172 2.16 -10.11 -14.04
C LEU A 172 1.50 -11.04 -15.07
N ARG A 173 1.74 -12.36 -14.97
CA ARG A 173 1.11 -13.36 -15.84
C ARG A 173 -0.42 -13.30 -15.73
N SER A 174 -0.96 -13.25 -14.51
CA SER A 174 -2.40 -13.11 -14.28
C SER A 174 -2.98 -11.84 -14.89
N ALA A 175 -2.28 -10.71 -14.75
CA ALA A 175 -2.73 -9.45 -15.35
C ALA A 175 -2.71 -9.50 -16.88
N TRP A 176 -1.65 -10.05 -17.46
CA TRP A 176 -1.54 -10.21 -18.91
C TRP A 176 -2.64 -11.12 -19.46
N MET A 177 -2.85 -12.29 -18.86
CA MET A 177 -3.89 -13.23 -19.29
C MET A 177 -5.28 -12.60 -19.23
N ALA A 178 -5.59 -11.83 -18.18
CA ALA A 178 -6.89 -11.18 -18.03
C ALA A 178 -7.12 -10.05 -19.06
N LEU A 179 -6.07 -9.30 -19.42
CA LEU A 179 -6.21 -8.12 -20.28
C LEU A 179 -5.97 -8.42 -21.77
N ALA A 180 -5.06 -9.33 -22.08
CA ALA A 180 -4.66 -9.68 -23.45
C ALA A 180 -5.26 -11.01 -23.94
N GLY A 181 -5.77 -11.85 -23.02
CA GLY A 181 -6.38 -13.14 -23.37
C GLY A 181 -5.39 -14.23 -23.78
N GLU A 182 -4.09 -14.00 -23.63
CA GLU A 182 -3.02 -14.94 -23.98
C GLU A 182 -2.14 -15.26 -22.77
N ASP A 183 -1.52 -16.43 -22.79
CA ASP A 183 -0.61 -16.87 -21.74
C ASP A 183 0.83 -16.44 -22.07
N PRO A 184 1.43 -15.48 -21.33
CA PRO A 184 2.73 -14.94 -21.70
C PRO A 184 3.88 -15.84 -21.27
N GLU A 185 4.93 -15.88 -22.08
CA GLU A 185 6.26 -16.27 -21.63
C GLU A 185 6.94 -15.08 -20.94
N LEU A 186 7.26 -15.21 -19.65
CA LEU A 186 7.90 -14.14 -18.89
C LEU A 186 9.42 -14.28 -18.88
N ILE A 187 10.11 -13.27 -19.41
CA ILE A 187 11.57 -13.24 -19.48
C ILE A 187 12.13 -12.21 -18.48
N GLY A 188 12.90 -12.69 -17.50
CA GLY A 188 13.59 -11.82 -16.54
C GLY A 188 14.91 -11.29 -17.10
N THR A 189 15.03 -9.97 -17.24
CA THR A 189 16.28 -9.33 -17.71
C THR A 189 16.97 -8.58 -16.57
N LEU A 190 18.27 -8.80 -16.39
CA LEU A 190 19.07 -8.01 -15.45
C LEU A 190 19.34 -6.62 -16.06
N ARG A 191 19.04 -5.57 -15.29
CA ARG A 191 19.33 -4.19 -15.67
C ARG A 191 20.20 -3.53 -14.61
N ALA A 192 21.35 -3.00 -15.03
CA ALA A 192 22.21 -2.20 -14.17
C ALA A 192 21.72 -0.74 -14.16
N TYR A 193 21.69 -0.13 -12.98
CA TYR A 193 21.44 1.29 -12.79
C TYR A 193 22.67 1.94 -12.16
N PRO A 194 23.04 3.17 -12.55
CA PRO A 194 24.11 3.89 -11.85
C PRO A 194 23.71 4.07 -10.39
N ALA A 195 24.67 3.96 -9.48
CA ALA A 195 24.44 4.31 -8.08
C ALA A 195 23.96 5.76 -8.01
N VAL A 196 22.84 6.01 -7.32
CA VAL A 196 22.39 7.38 -7.04
C VAL A 196 23.37 7.98 -6.04
N VAL A 197 24.37 8.70 -6.53
CA VAL A 197 25.24 9.55 -5.71
C VAL A 197 24.40 10.80 -5.37
N GLY A 198 23.85 10.88 -4.16
CA GLY A 198 23.17 12.11 -3.70
C GLY A 198 21.95 12.01 -2.80
N ALA A 199 21.75 10.94 -2.01
CA ALA A 199 20.68 10.91 -1.00
C ALA A 199 21.10 11.48 0.38
N ALA A 200 22.34 11.97 0.53
CA ALA A 200 22.89 12.44 1.81
C ALA A 200 22.83 13.97 2.00
N GLU A 201 22.35 14.75 1.03
CA GLU A 201 22.45 16.21 1.05
C GLU A 201 21.09 16.91 1.24
N ALA A 202 20.20 16.30 2.03
CA ALA A 202 18.98 16.91 2.54
C ALA A 202 19.05 16.98 4.07
N ALA A 203 20.04 17.69 4.59
CA ALA A 203 20.07 18.16 5.97
C ALA A 203 20.30 19.69 5.95
N ASP A 204 19.42 20.39 6.65
CA ASP A 204 19.29 21.84 6.86
C ASP A 204 20.52 22.74 6.60
N PRO A 205 20.27 23.97 6.12
CA PRO A 205 21.00 25.12 6.61
C PRO A 205 20.02 26.10 7.26
N VAL A 206 19.85 25.99 8.57
CA VAL A 206 19.42 27.12 9.41
C VAL A 206 20.58 27.51 10.33
N ALA A 207 20.84 28.82 10.34
CA ALA A 207 21.70 29.62 11.21
C ALA A 207 23.12 29.91 10.69
N GLY A 208 23.26 31.14 10.19
CA GLY A 208 24.54 31.78 9.94
C GLY A 208 25.19 32.34 11.21
N ALA A 209 26.48 32.65 11.10
CA ALA A 209 27.10 33.85 11.67
C ALA A 209 28.52 33.99 11.11
N SER A 210 28.82 35.24 10.76
CA SER A 210 30.04 35.82 10.23
C SER A 210 31.31 35.51 11.04
N SER A 211 32.47 35.44 10.37
CA SER A 211 33.66 36.25 10.68
C SER A 211 34.80 35.98 9.69
N GLU A 212 35.57 37.04 9.47
CA GLU A 212 36.55 37.31 8.44
C GLU A 212 37.89 36.58 8.54
N ASN A 213 38.63 36.71 7.43
CA ASN A 213 40.08 36.88 7.29
C ASN A 213 41.02 35.66 7.19
N GLY A 214 41.62 35.57 5.98
CA GLY A 214 43.08 35.66 5.82
C GLY A 214 43.80 34.35 5.52
N GLY A 215 44.58 34.32 4.44
CA GLY A 215 45.70 33.38 4.35
C GLY A 215 45.91 32.71 2.99
N THR A 216 46.78 33.33 2.22
CA THR A 216 47.46 32.87 1.01
C THR A 216 48.07 31.45 1.00
N ARG A 217 48.17 30.92 -0.24
CA ARG A 217 49.21 30.03 -0.83
C ARG A 217 49.21 28.53 -0.51
N GLY A 218 49.36 27.73 -1.57
CA GLY A 218 49.99 26.41 -1.48
C GLY A 218 49.58 25.45 -2.58
N ALA A 219 50.26 25.50 -3.72
CA ALA A 219 50.20 24.46 -4.74
C ALA A 219 50.85 23.17 -4.23
N ALA A 220 50.26 22.01 -4.53
CA ALA A 220 51.00 20.77 -4.79
C ALA A 220 50.13 19.77 -5.57
N ARG A 221 50.56 19.50 -6.82
CA ARG A 221 50.37 18.22 -7.51
C ARG A 221 51.09 17.14 -6.68
N ILE A 222 50.69 15.88 -6.71
CA ILE A 222 51.22 14.73 -7.49
C ILE A 222 50.29 13.55 -7.11
N GLY A 223 49.67 12.79 -8.03
CA GLY A 223 50.17 11.55 -8.64
C GLY A 223 50.22 10.41 -7.60
N TRP A 224 49.54 9.27 -7.71
CA TRP A 224 49.00 8.49 -8.83
C TRP A 224 47.61 7.95 -8.49
#